data_AF-A0AAV8Y8B7-F1
#
_entry.id   AF-A0AAV8Y8B7-F1
#
_cell.length_a   1.000
_cell.length_b   1.000
_cell.length_c   1.000
_cell.angle_alpha   90.00
_cell.angle_beta   90.00
_cell.angle_gamma   90.00
#
_symmetry.space_group_name_H-M   'P 1'
#
loop_
_entity.id
_entity.type
_entity.pdbx_description
1 polymer ?
#
loop_
_entity_poly.entity_id
_entity_poly.type
_entity_poly.pdbx_seq_one_letter_code
_entity_poly.pdbx_strand_id
1 'polypeptide(L)'
;MTNTFVDRRLTTRMIGEELHFNHTTVHQILTNELGMRKICAKMVQKTLSQERKRVLAWRERCLDFLESIENYPYFMERVITGDETWVFEYDTEIKRQSMEWHKRL
;
A
#
# COMPACT_ATOMS: atom_id res chain seq x y z
N MET A 1 9.74 -28.54 -6.74
CA MET A 1 9.71 -27.29 -7.52
C MET A 1 9.34 -26.18 -6.56
N THR A 2 10.32 -25.35 -6.18
CA THR A 2 10.17 -24.32 -5.15
C THR A 2 9.25 -23.21 -5.64
N ASN A 3 8.32 -22.80 -4.79
CA ASN A 3 7.28 -21.81 -5.06
C ASN A 3 7.88 -20.40 -4.93
N THR A 4 8.73 -19.99 -5.88
CA THR A 4 9.62 -18.83 -5.78
C THR A 4 8.91 -17.47 -5.84
N PHE A 5 7.63 -17.41 -6.20
CA PHE A 5 6.87 -16.15 -6.30
C PHE A 5 5.89 -15.88 -5.14
N VAL A 6 6.02 -16.58 -4.01
CA VAL A 6 5.21 -16.28 -2.82
C VAL A 6 5.53 -14.89 -2.27
N ASP A 7 6.79 -14.46 -2.36
CA ASP A 7 7.20 -13.12 -1.96
C ASP A 7 7.07 -12.12 -3.12
N ARG A 8 6.14 -11.16 -2.97
CA ARG A 8 5.89 -10.11 -3.96
C ARG A 8 6.97 -9.02 -3.97
N ARG A 9 7.86 -8.97 -2.98
CA ARG A 9 8.89 -7.94 -2.83
C ARG A 9 10.17 -8.23 -3.60
N LEU A 10 10.30 -9.43 -4.17
CA LEU A 10 11.49 -9.86 -4.91
C LEU A 10 11.94 -8.84 -5.96
N THR A 11 13.25 -8.61 -5.99
CA THR A 11 13.86 -7.73 -7.00
C THR A 11 14.12 -8.50 -8.29
N THR A 12 14.13 -7.80 -9.42
CA THR A 12 14.50 -8.39 -10.72
C THR A 12 15.87 -9.06 -10.68
N ARG A 13 16.80 -8.51 -9.90
CA ARG A 13 18.13 -9.09 -9.67
C ARG A 13 18.05 -10.44 -8.97
N MET A 14 17.33 -10.52 -7.84
CA MET A 14 17.17 -11.79 -7.10
C MET A 14 16.52 -12.88 -7.95
N ILE A 15 15.49 -12.51 -8.72
CA ILE A 15 14.82 -13.45 -9.65
C ILE A 15 15.79 -13.89 -10.76
N GLY A 16 16.60 -12.97 -11.29
CA GLY A 16 17.60 -13.29 -12.31
C GLY A 16 18.74 -14.16 -11.79
N GLU A 17 19.19 -13.94 -10.56
CA GLU A 17 20.21 -14.76 -9.88
C GLU A 17 19.70 -16.19 -9.64
N GLU A 18 18.45 -16.34 -9.20
CA GLU A 18 17.84 -17.64 -8.94
C GLU A 18 17.51 -18.44 -10.21
N LEU A 19 17.04 -17.76 -11.25
CA LEU A 19 16.65 -18.39 -12.52
C LEU A 19 17.76 -18.38 -13.58
N HIS A 20 18.93 -17.84 -13.26
CA HIS A 20 20.05 -17.60 -14.18
C HIS A 20 19.66 -16.83 -15.45
N PHE A 21 18.74 -15.87 -15.31
CA PHE A 21 18.33 -14.98 -16.39
C PHE A 21 18.96 -13.61 -16.25
N ASN A 22 19.21 -12.96 -17.38
CA ASN A 22 19.62 -11.56 -17.38
C ASN A 22 18.46 -10.67 -16.90
N HIS A 23 18.80 -9.50 -16.37
CA HIS A 23 17.84 -8.54 -15.82
C HIS A 23 16.74 -8.14 -16.82
N THR A 24 17.09 -7.97 -18.10
CA THR A 24 16.17 -7.54 -19.15
C THR A 24 15.12 -8.61 -19.45
N THR A 25 15.53 -9.88 -19.56
CA THR A 25 14.66 -11.03 -19.78
C THR A 25 13.68 -11.20 -18.63
N VAL A 26 14.16 -11.09 -17.38
CA VAL A 26 13.29 -11.12 -16.20
C VAL A 26 12.26 -10.00 -16.24
N HIS A 27 12.69 -8.78 -16.56
CA HIS A 27 11.79 -7.62 -16.64
C HIS A 27 10.73 -7.78 -17.75
N GLN A 28 11.12 -8.32 -18.92
CA GLN A 28 10.21 -8.60 -20.03
C GLN A 28 9.17 -9.65 -19.66
N ILE A 29 9.58 -10.77 -19.04
CA ILE A 29 8.65 -11.82 -18.61
C ILE A 29 7.66 -11.27 -17.59
N LEU A 30 8.15 -10.56 -16.57
CA LEU A 30 7.28 -9.99 -15.53
C LEU A 30 6.29 -8.97 -16.10
N THR A 31 6.72 -8.11 -17.02
CA THR A 31 5.90 -6.98 -17.50
C THR A 31 4.99 -7.37 -18.66
N ASN A 32 5.49 -8.15 -19.62
CA ASN A 32 4.80 -8.45 -20.87
C ASN A 32 4.04 -9.78 -20.79
N GLU A 33 4.68 -10.85 -20.32
CA GLU A 33 4.07 -12.19 -20.27
C GLU A 33 3.13 -12.34 -19.07
N LEU A 34 3.57 -11.87 -17.90
CA LEU A 34 2.80 -11.97 -16.65
C LEU A 34 1.94 -10.74 -16.36
N GLY A 35 2.09 -9.67 -17.15
CA GLY A 35 1.32 -8.44 -17.01
C GLY A 35 1.50 -7.73 -15.67
N MET A 36 2.65 -7.91 -15.00
CA MET A 36 2.90 -7.38 -13.67
C MET A 36 3.58 -6.00 -13.73
N ARG A 37 3.36 -5.21 -12.68
CA ARG A 37 4.05 -3.94 -12.44
C ARG A 37 4.52 -3.88 -11.00
N LYS A 38 5.68 -3.26 -10.77
CA LYS A 38 6.19 -3.03 -9.42
C LYS A 38 5.58 -1.73 -8.87
N ILE A 39 4.92 -1.79 -7.72
CA ILE A 39 4.20 -0.67 -7.10
C ILE A 39 4.61 -0.60 -5.63
N CYS A 40 4.77 0.60 -5.06
CA CYS A 40 5.01 0.75 -3.61
C CYS A 40 3.88 0.10 -2.82
N ALA A 41 4.20 -0.76 -1.84
CA ALA A 41 3.19 -1.32 -0.97
C ALA A 41 2.40 -0.19 -0.29
N LYS A 42 1.09 -0.33 -0.28
CA LYS A 42 0.23 0.58 0.45
C LYS A 42 0.48 0.34 1.94
N MET A 43 0.74 1.41 2.69
CA MET A 43 0.68 1.34 4.15
C MET A 43 -0.78 1.06 4.52
N VAL A 44 -1.09 -0.20 4.84
CA VAL A 44 -2.40 -0.62 5.31
C VAL A 44 -2.33 -0.62 6.84
N GLN A 45 -3.22 0.13 7.49
CA GLN A 45 -3.36 0.04 8.94
C GLN A 45 -3.68 -1.41 9.30
N LYS A 46 -2.87 -2.01 10.19
CA LYS A 46 -2.97 -3.42 10.57
C LYS A 46 -4.33 -3.66 11.25
N THR A 47 -5.30 -4.20 10.50
CA THR A 47 -6.64 -4.50 11.03
C THR A 47 -6.61 -5.82 11.80
N LEU A 48 -6.43 -5.73 13.11
CA LEU A 48 -6.75 -6.84 14.01
C LEU A 48 -8.28 -6.95 14.10
N SER A 49 -8.85 -7.95 13.42
CA SER A 49 -10.19 -8.59 13.56
C SER A 49 -11.48 -7.74 13.58
N GLN A 50 -11.42 -6.41 13.68
CA GLN A 50 -12.57 -5.51 13.87
C GLN A 50 -13.09 -4.86 12.57
N GLU A 51 -12.66 -5.33 11.40
CA GLU A 51 -12.82 -4.68 10.10
C GLU A 51 -14.26 -4.24 9.81
N ARG A 52 -15.24 -5.15 9.94
CA ARG A 52 -16.66 -4.83 9.69
C ARG A 52 -17.21 -3.77 10.64
N LYS A 53 -16.91 -3.88 11.94
CA LYS A 53 -17.37 -2.91 12.95
C LYS A 53 -16.72 -1.54 12.75
N ARG A 54 -15.44 -1.51 12.36
CA ARG A 54 -14.72 -0.28 12.03
C ARG A 54 -15.27 0.39 10.79
N VAL A 55 -15.55 -0.36 9.72
CA VAL A 55 -16.13 0.19 8.49
C VAL A 55 -17.52 0.78 8.76
N LEU A 56 -18.36 0.09 9.53
CA LEU A 56 -19.69 0.60 9.89
C LEU A 56 -19.60 1.86 10.77
N ALA A 57 -18.80 1.83 11.84
CA ALA A 57 -18.62 2.98 12.73
C ALA A 57 -17.96 4.18 12.01
N TRP A 58 -17.06 3.92 11.06
CA TRP A 58 -16.45 4.97 10.25
C TRP A 58 -17.47 5.58 9.29
N ARG A 59 -18.31 4.74 8.66
CA ARG A 59 -19.39 5.22 7.79
C ARG A 59 -20.38 6.10 8.53
N GLU A 60 -20.84 5.69 9.71
CA GLU A 60 -21.75 6.49 10.55
C GLU A 60 -21.14 7.85 10.88
N ARG A 61 -19.90 7.87 11.37
CA ARG A 61 -19.19 9.13 11.67
C ARG A 61 -19.00 10.03 10.45
N CYS A 62 -18.76 9.46 9.28
CA CYS A 62 -18.66 10.23 8.03
C CYS A 62 -20.00 10.87 7.65
N LEU A 63 -21.13 10.19 7.90
CA LEU A 63 -22.46 10.77 7.67
C LEU A 63 -22.72 11.94 8.62
N ASP A 64 -22.38 11.80 9.90
CA ASP A 64 -22.52 12.89 10.87
C ASP A 64 -21.69 14.13 10.48
N PHE A 65 -20.48 13.90 9.95
CA PHE A 65 -19.64 14.98 9.44
C PHE A 65 -20.23 15.64 8.19
N LEU A 66 -20.80 14.87 7.26
CA LEU A 66 -21.45 15.42 6.07
C LEU A 66 -22.63 16.31 6.46
N GLU A 67 -23.49 15.83 7.35
CA GLU A 67 -24.62 16.62 7.87
C GLU A 67 -24.14 17.89 8.58
N SER A 68 -23.05 17.81 9.34
CA SER A 68 -22.46 18.97 10.02
C SER A 68 -21.92 20.01 9.04
N ILE A 69 -21.32 19.58 7.91
CA ILE A 69 -20.82 20.48 6.87
C ILE A 69 -21.99 21.16 6.14
N GLU A 70 -23.06 20.43 5.86
CA GLU A 70 -24.24 20.96 5.16
C GLU A 70 -25.02 21.97 6.01
N ASN A 71 -25.17 21.70 7.31
CA ASN A 71 -25.96 22.53 8.22
C ASN A 71 -25.20 23.71 8.84
N TYR A 72 -23.86 23.65 8.89
CA TYR A 72 -23.03 24.67 9.52
C TYR A 72 -21.94 25.19 8.56
N PRO A 73 -22.16 26.34 7.89
CA PRO A 73 -21.26 26.87 6.86
C PRO A 73 -19.80 27.11 7.32
N TYR A 74 -19.60 27.35 8.62
CA TYR A 74 -18.29 27.63 9.23
C TYR A 74 -17.72 26.44 10.01
N PHE A 75 -18.27 25.23 9.82
CA PHE A 75 -17.84 24.05 10.56
C PHE A 75 -16.33 23.79 10.42
N MET A 76 -15.84 23.83 9.18
CA MET A 76 -14.43 23.53 8.87
C MET A 76 -13.45 24.54 9.47
N GLU A 77 -13.85 25.80 9.64
CA GLU A 77 -12.99 26.85 10.23
C GLU A 77 -12.69 26.60 11.72
N ARG A 78 -13.49 25.76 12.38
CA ARG A 78 -13.31 25.39 13.78
C ARG A 78 -12.60 24.05 13.96
N VAL A 79 -12.38 23.31 12.88
CA VAL A 79 -11.71 22.01 12.93
C VAL A 79 -10.20 22.24 13.02
N ILE A 80 -9.63 21.83 14.15
CA ILE A 80 -8.17 21.76 14.34
C ILE A 80 -7.80 20.28 14.25
N THR A 81 -6.95 19.91 13.30
CA THR A 81 -6.42 18.56 13.19
C THR A 81 -4.95 18.54 13.63
N GLY A 82 -4.54 17.40 14.17
CA GLY A 82 -3.15 17.11 14.50
C GLY A 82 -2.90 15.63 14.24
N ASP A 83 -1.71 15.31 13.74
CA ASP A 83 -1.25 13.94 13.54
C ASP A 83 0.19 13.83 14.02
N GLU A 84 0.55 12.64 14.52
CA GLU A 84 1.90 12.35 14.99
C GLU A 84 2.59 11.47 13.97
N THR A 85 3.66 12.00 13.36
CA THR A 85 4.53 11.22 12.49
C THR A 85 5.75 10.76 13.27
N TRP A 86 5.94 9.45 13.36
CA TRP A 86 7.17 8.87 13.92
C TRP A 86 8.35 9.19 13.00
N VAL A 87 9.34 9.91 13.53
CA VAL A 87 10.62 10.14 12.87
C VAL A 87 11.64 9.20 13.51
N PHE A 88 12.11 8.23 12.74
CA PHE A 88 13.12 7.27 13.19
C PHE A 88 14.52 7.84 12.97
N GLU A 89 15.43 7.57 13.92
CA GLU A 89 16.85 7.95 13.81
C GLU A 89 17.62 7.08 12.79
N TYR A 90 17.09 5.91 12.48
CA TYR A 90 17.66 4.97 11.50
C TYR A 90 16.84 4.89 10.22
N ASP A 91 17.48 4.47 9.13
CA ASP A 91 16.81 4.24 7.85
C ASP A 91 15.80 3.09 7.97
N THR A 92 14.53 3.44 8.13
CA THR A 92 13.41 2.52 7.90
C THR A 92 13.30 2.19 6.41
N GLU A 93 12.67 1.05 6.09
CA GLU A 93 12.37 0.67 4.71
C GLU A 93 11.71 1.83 3.96
N ILE A 94 12.42 2.45 3.01
CA ILE A 94 11.88 3.57 2.25
C ILE A 94 10.76 3.08 1.34
N LYS A 95 9.81 3.95 0.97
CA LYS A 95 8.67 3.63 0.10
C LYS A 95 9.02 2.86 -1.18
N ARG A 96 10.24 3.05 -1.70
CA ARG A 96 10.76 2.35 -2.88
C ARG A 96 11.27 0.93 -2.58
N GLN A 97 11.74 0.68 -1.37
CA GLN A 97 12.13 -0.66 -0.92
C GLN A 97 10.90 -1.53 -0.66
N SER A 98 9.78 -0.94 -0.20
CA SER A 98 8.53 -1.64 0.01
C SER A 98 7.75 -1.98 -1.29
N MET A 99 8.36 -1.85 -2.46
CA MET A 99 7.63 -2.10 -3.71
C MET A 99 7.37 -3.59 -3.95
N GLU A 100 6.13 -3.91 -4.26
CA GLU A 100 5.61 -5.25 -4.53
C GLU A 100 5.15 -5.40 -5.98
N TRP A 101 5.22 -6.60 -6.52
CA TRP A 101 4.69 -6.93 -7.83
C TRP A 101 3.17 -7.15 -7.78
N HIS A 102 2.43 -6.42 -8.61
CA HIS A 102 0.99 -6.54 -8.78
C HIS A 102 0.65 -6.84 -10.24
N LYS A 103 -0.33 -7.71 -10.47
CA LYS A 103 -0.93 -7.86 -11.81
C LYS A 103 -1.62 -6.55 -12.21
N ARG A 104 -1.47 -6.14 -13.47
CA ARG A 104 -2.30 -5.11 -14.06
C ARG A 104 -3.75 -5.62 -14.05
N LEU A 105 -4.64 -4.82 -13.47
CA LEU A 105 -6.09 -4.99 -13.59
C LEU A 105 -6.53 -4.64 -15.01
#